data_AF-U6MC06-F1
#
_entry.id   AF-U6MC06-F1
#
_cell.length_a   1.000
_cell.length_b   1.000
_cell.length_c   1.000
_cell.angle_alpha   90.00
_cell.angle_beta   90.00
_cell.angle_gamma   90.00
#
_symmetry.space_group_name_H-M   'P 1'
#
loop_
_entity.id
_entity.type
_entity.pdbx_description
1 polymer ?
#
loop_
_entity_poly.entity_id
_entity_poly.type
_entity_poly.pdbx_seq_one_letter_code
_entity_poly.pdbx_strand_id
1 'polypeptide(L)'
;MQLPRCSRSGDIIEYLLVPQWWMNCKEAGRRSVEAVRNKELQIKPENHVATWEYWLTDVQDWCISRQLWWGHRIPAYKVIEPKIPAEKCNMSGEAWVAAHSEEEAKAVACERFQLPDKNAVVVQQDEDVLDTWFSSGLFPFSVFGWPKETEEFKAFFPTTLLETGQKMSKSKGNVIDPLEVINGISLDGLIAKLHAGNLQPKEIKRSETVLRKEFKDGIPACGCDALRLGLIAYMRQGRNINLDLNRVVGYRQFANKIWNCTRFALDKWALDVDGKKTPFIPNGIQIISAGKEQKYNNSNNYVIDFTDLKWEDQWILHRLSLACER
;
A
#
# COMPACT_ATOMS: atom_id res chain seq x y z
N MET A 1 -12.47 -20.86 -28.23
CA MET A 1 -11.27 -21.29 -27.51
C MET A 1 -10.39 -20.07 -27.31
N GLN A 2 -10.13 -19.65 -26.06
CA GLN A 2 -9.29 -18.49 -25.76
C GLN A 2 -7.92 -19.00 -25.35
N LEU A 3 -6.87 -18.61 -26.08
CA LEU A 3 -5.51 -19.01 -25.74
C LEU A 3 -5.04 -18.27 -24.47
N PRO A 4 -4.49 -18.98 -23.47
CA PRO A 4 -3.98 -18.37 -22.25
C PRO A 4 -2.75 -17.50 -22.59
N ARG A 5 -2.67 -16.32 -21.99
CA ARG A 5 -1.59 -15.36 -22.21
C ARG A 5 -1.00 -14.85 -20.91
N CYS A 6 0.32 -14.65 -20.90
CA CYS A 6 1.01 -14.03 -19.77
C CYS A 6 0.48 -12.62 -19.53
N SER A 7 0.09 -12.30 -18.29
CA SER A 7 -0.50 -11.00 -17.94
C SER A 7 0.48 -9.82 -18.05
N ARG A 8 1.79 -10.11 -18.05
CA ARG A 8 2.85 -9.10 -18.16
C ARG A 8 3.39 -8.96 -19.59
N SER A 9 3.80 -10.05 -20.24
CA SER A 9 4.41 -9.99 -21.59
C SER A 9 3.39 -10.08 -22.72
N GLY A 10 2.24 -10.75 -22.49
CA GLY A 10 1.23 -11.00 -23.51
C GLY A 10 1.49 -12.23 -24.39
N ASP A 11 2.58 -12.96 -24.15
CA ASP A 11 2.93 -14.20 -24.87
C ASP A 11 1.98 -15.34 -24.53
N ILE A 12 1.92 -16.36 -25.38
CA ILE A 12 1.10 -17.56 -25.18
C ILE A 12 1.72 -18.41 -24.07
N ILE A 13 0.88 -18.88 -23.15
CA ILE A 13 1.30 -19.77 -22.07
C ILE A 13 1.32 -21.21 -22.56
N GLU A 14 2.41 -21.91 -22.30
CA GLU A 14 2.55 -23.35 -22.49
C GLU A 14 2.40 -24.09 -21.16
N TYR A 15 1.72 -25.24 -21.19
CA TYR A 15 1.57 -26.10 -20.01
C TYR A 15 2.59 -27.23 -20.07
N LEU A 16 3.55 -27.21 -19.14
CA LEU A 16 4.58 -28.23 -18.99
C LEU A 16 4.56 -28.79 -17.57
N LEU A 17 4.82 -30.09 -17.44
CA LEU A 17 5.00 -30.73 -16.14
C LEU A 17 6.43 -30.48 -15.66
N VAL A 18 6.57 -29.65 -14.63
CA VAL A 18 7.85 -29.29 -14.03
C VAL A 18 7.75 -29.42 -12.51
N PRO A 19 8.73 -30.04 -11.81
CA PRO A 19 8.77 -30.03 -10.35
C PRO A 19 8.83 -28.59 -9.82
N GLN A 20 7.96 -28.26 -8.87
CA GLN A 20 7.82 -26.92 -8.30
C GLN A 20 7.43 -27.02 -6.82
N TRP A 21 7.58 -25.92 -6.08
CA TRP A 21 7.16 -25.81 -4.68
C TRP A 21 5.71 -25.37 -4.59
N TRP A 22 4.89 -26.16 -3.90
CA TRP A 22 3.47 -25.92 -3.71
C TRP A 22 3.14 -25.80 -2.23
N MET A 23 2.27 -24.85 -1.91
CA MET A 23 1.69 -24.69 -0.58
C MET A 23 0.24 -25.18 -0.61
N ASN A 24 -0.11 -26.06 0.33
CA ASN A 24 -1.50 -26.46 0.51
C ASN A 24 -2.31 -25.30 1.09
N CYS A 25 -3.29 -24.81 0.34
CA CYS A 25 -4.08 -23.65 0.74
C CYS A 25 -5.45 -24.01 1.33
N LYS A 26 -5.84 -25.29 1.34
CA LYS A 26 -7.20 -25.73 1.68
C LYS A 26 -7.60 -25.30 3.09
N GLU A 27 -6.73 -25.56 4.06
CA GLU A 27 -7.01 -25.21 5.46
C GLU A 27 -7.01 -23.68 5.68
N ALA A 28 -6.08 -22.97 5.03
CA ALA A 28 -6.04 -21.51 5.08
C ALA A 28 -7.31 -20.88 4.47
N GLY A 29 -7.79 -21.42 3.34
CA GLY A 29 -9.05 -21.02 2.72
C GLY A 29 -10.24 -21.25 3.63
N ARG A 30 -10.34 -22.46 4.21
CA ARG A 30 -11.41 -22.82 5.17
C ARG A 30 -11.47 -21.84 6.35
N ARG A 31 -10.35 -21.61 7.02
CA ARG A 31 -10.26 -20.66 8.16
C ARG A 31 -10.61 -19.24 7.76
N SER A 32 -10.19 -18.80 6.57
CA SER A 32 -10.47 -17.45 6.05
C SER A 32 -11.95 -17.24 5.76
N VAL A 33 -12.66 -18.27 5.27
CA VAL A 33 -14.11 -18.23 5.07
C VAL A 33 -14.84 -18.24 6.41
N GLU A 34 -14.43 -19.09 7.35
CA GLU A 34 -15.01 -19.16 8.69
C GLU A 34 -14.87 -17.86 9.47
N ALA A 35 -13.72 -17.19 9.41
CA ALA A 35 -13.51 -15.89 10.07
C ALA A 35 -14.54 -14.84 9.60
N VAL A 36 -14.90 -14.85 8.30
CA VAL A 36 -15.92 -13.93 7.77
C VAL A 36 -17.32 -14.35 8.20
N ARG A 37 -17.64 -15.65 8.17
CA ARG A 37 -18.94 -16.18 8.61
C ARG A 37 -19.21 -15.93 10.09
N ASN A 38 -18.18 -16.07 10.92
CA ASN A 38 -18.24 -15.83 12.36
C ASN A 38 -18.16 -14.33 12.72
N LYS A 39 -18.00 -13.44 11.73
CA LYS A 39 -17.83 -11.99 11.89
C LYS A 39 -16.57 -11.56 12.64
N GLU A 40 -15.58 -12.45 12.76
CA GLU A 40 -14.22 -12.14 13.24
C GLU A 40 -13.50 -11.24 12.23
N LEU A 41 -13.75 -11.45 10.93
CA LEU A 41 -13.32 -10.59 9.84
C LEU A 41 -14.53 -9.94 9.16
N GLN A 42 -14.62 -8.61 9.20
CA GLN A 42 -15.70 -7.87 8.54
C GLN A 42 -15.23 -7.29 7.21
N ILE A 43 -15.88 -7.69 6.12
CA ILE A 43 -15.61 -7.16 4.78
C ILE A 43 -16.60 -6.04 4.47
N LYS A 44 -16.08 -4.86 4.15
CA LYS A 44 -16.88 -3.72 3.68
C LYS A 44 -16.42 -3.29 2.29
N PRO A 45 -17.34 -3.11 1.31
CA PRO A 45 -18.78 -3.35 1.40
C PRO A 45 -19.16 -4.85 1.43
N GLU A 46 -20.29 -5.20 2.04
CA GLU A 46 -20.71 -6.59 2.30
C GLU A 46 -20.89 -7.45 1.05
N ASN A 47 -21.17 -6.84 -0.11
CA ASN A 47 -21.28 -7.56 -1.38
C ASN A 47 -19.97 -8.27 -1.80
N HIS A 48 -18.83 -7.89 -1.24
CA HIS A 48 -17.56 -8.57 -1.47
C HIS A 48 -17.42 -9.89 -0.68
N VAL A 49 -18.28 -10.16 0.32
CA VAL A 49 -18.30 -11.43 1.06
C VAL A 49 -18.55 -12.61 0.10
N ALA A 50 -19.51 -12.49 -0.81
CA ALA A 50 -19.78 -13.55 -1.79
C ALA A 50 -18.57 -13.82 -2.70
N THR A 51 -17.83 -12.77 -3.08
CA THR A 51 -16.59 -12.93 -3.87
C THR A 51 -15.51 -13.62 -3.03
N TRP A 52 -15.34 -13.22 -1.77
CA TRP A 52 -14.39 -13.84 -0.84
C TRP A 52 -14.65 -15.34 -0.67
N GLU A 53 -15.91 -15.71 -0.40
CA GLU A 53 -16.29 -17.11 -0.25
C GLU A 53 -16.07 -17.91 -1.54
N TYR A 54 -16.47 -17.35 -2.70
CA TYR A 54 -16.26 -18.01 -3.99
C TYR A 54 -14.79 -18.34 -4.25
N TRP A 55 -13.88 -17.42 -3.97
CA TRP A 55 -12.45 -17.62 -4.21
C TRP A 55 -11.79 -18.57 -3.20
N LEU A 56 -12.23 -18.59 -1.94
CA LEU A 56 -11.53 -19.30 -0.87
C LEU A 56 -12.15 -20.64 -0.47
N THR A 57 -13.40 -20.94 -0.88
CA THR A 57 -14.07 -22.22 -0.56
C THR A 57 -13.40 -23.40 -1.26
N ASP A 58 -13.02 -23.27 -2.53
CA ASP A 58 -12.36 -24.32 -3.31
C ASP A 58 -10.97 -23.85 -3.81
N VAL A 59 -10.20 -23.30 -2.88
CA VAL A 59 -8.86 -22.82 -3.17
C VAL A 59 -7.94 -23.99 -3.53
N GLN A 60 -7.25 -23.84 -4.66
CA GLN A 60 -6.26 -24.81 -5.13
C GLN A 60 -4.92 -24.57 -4.43
N ASP A 61 -4.05 -25.59 -4.47
CA ASP A 61 -2.69 -25.46 -3.96
C ASP A 61 -1.95 -24.37 -4.75
N TRP A 62 -1.18 -23.55 -4.04
CA TRP A 62 -0.50 -22.41 -4.63
C TRP A 62 0.95 -22.75 -4.95
N CYS A 63 1.33 -22.69 -6.22
CA CYS A 63 2.73 -22.76 -6.64
C CYS A 63 3.46 -21.48 -6.20
N ILE A 64 4.36 -21.62 -5.23
CA ILE A 64 5.09 -20.50 -4.60
C ILE A 64 6.50 -20.30 -5.18
N SER A 65 7.01 -21.22 -6.00
CA SER A 65 8.32 -21.10 -6.64
C SER A 65 8.28 -20.39 -7.99
N ARG A 66 9.33 -19.64 -8.32
CA ARG A 66 9.48 -18.91 -9.57
C ARG A 66 10.93 -18.99 -10.05
N GLN A 67 11.11 -19.28 -11.34
CA GLN A 67 12.42 -19.29 -12.02
C GLN A 67 12.80 -17.87 -12.44
N LEU A 68 12.94 -16.98 -11.45
CA LEU A 68 13.26 -15.57 -11.65
C LEU A 68 14.53 -15.22 -10.87
N TRP A 69 15.27 -14.23 -11.35
CA TRP A 69 16.48 -13.77 -10.68
C TRP A 69 16.19 -12.86 -9.48
N TRP A 70 15.02 -12.22 -9.47
CA TRP A 70 14.64 -11.27 -8.42
C TRP A 70 13.55 -11.85 -7.53
N GLY A 71 13.92 -12.12 -6.29
CA GLY A 71 13.03 -12.60 -5.24
C GLY A 71 13.82 -13.18 -4.08
N HIS A 72 13.12 -13.59 -3.01
CA HIS A 72 13.76 -14.29 -1.90
C HIS A 72 14.01 -15.73 -2.32
N ARG A 73 15.26 -16.21 -2.24
CA ARG A 73 15.57 -17.62 -2.52
C ARG A 73 14.79 -18.53 -1.58
N ILE A 74 14.24 -19.62 -2.13
CA ILE A 74 13.50 -20.58 -1.34
C ILE A 74 14.46 -21.21 -0.32
N PRO A 75 14.07 -21.29 0.97
CA PRO A 75 14.90 -21.90 2.01
C PRO A 75 14.85 -23.44 1.94
N ALA A 76 14.99 -24.00 0.74
CA ALA A 76 14.99 -25.43 0.49
C ALA A 76 16.34 -25.88 -0.08
N TYR A 77 16.82 -27.01 0.41
CA TYR A 77 18.14 -27.55 0.14
C TYR A 77 18.02 -29.00 -0.31
N LYS A 78 18.62 -29.30 -1.46
CA LYS A 78 18.75 -30.65 -1.98
C LYS A 78 19.93 -31.34 -1.33
N VAL A 79 19.75 -32.56 -0.83
CA VAL A 79 20.85 -33.39 -0.34
C VAL A 79 21.52 -34.06 -1.54
N ILE A 80 22.78 -33.70 -1.81
CA ILE A 80 23.59 -34.24 -2.90
C ILE A 80 24.32 -35.50 -2.42
N GLU A 81 24.92 -35.42 -1.24
CA GLU A 81 25.63 -36.54 -0.61
C GLU A 81 25.23 -36.65 0.87
N PRO A 82 25.08 -37.88 1.41
CA PRO A 82 25.06 -39.16 0.70
C PRO A 82 23.79 -39.35 -0.13
N LYS A 83 23.82 -40.27 -1.10
CA LYS A 83 22.61 -40.62 -1.89
C LYS A 83 21.56 -41.25 -0.98
N ILE A 84 20.40 -40.60 -0.91
CA ILE A 84 19.28 -41.05 -0.10
C ILE A 84 18.51 -42.14 -0.86
N PRO A 85 18.05 -43.21 -0.17
CA PRO A 85 17.18 -44.22 -0.77
C PRO A 85 15.93 -43.60 -1.42
N ALA A 86 15.53 -44.11 -2.60
CA ALA A 86 14.43 -43.57 -3.38
C ALA A 86 13.09 -43.52 -2.61
N GLU A 87 12.87 -44.43 -1.67
CA GLU A 87 11.70 -44.48 -0.78
C GLU A 87 11.57 -43.27 0.16
N LYS A 88 12.68 -42.58 0.44
CA LYS A 88 12.72 -41.36 1.26
C LYS A 88 12.82 -40.08 0.42
N CYS A 89 12.80 -40.21 -0.91
CA CYS A 89 12.89 -39.09 -1.84
C CYS A 89 11.51 -38.66 -2.35
N ASN A 90 11.44 -37.50 -3.02
CA ASN A 90 10.25 -37.06 -3.72
C ASN A 90 9.98 -37.94 -4.97
N MET A 91 8.88 -37.66 -5.69
CA MET A 91 8.53 -38.36 -6.93
C MET A 91 9.60 -38.28 -8.04
N SER A 92 10.50 -37.29 -7.98
CA SER A 92 11.61 -37.12 -8.91
C SER A 92 12.89 -37.84 -8.46
N GLY A 93 12.85 -38.57 -7.34
CA GLY A 93 14.01 -39.27 -6.77
C GLY A 93 15.00 -38.36 -6.06
N GLU A 94 14.58 -37.16 -5.65
CA GLU A 94 15.42 -36.17 -4.99
C GLU A 94 15.05 -36.02 -3.51
N ALA A 95 16.08 -35.87 -2.66
CA ALA A 95 15.92 -35.62 -1.24
C ALA A 95 16.07 -34.12 -0.94
N TRP A 96 15.06 -33.54 -0.31
CA TRP A 96 14.99 -32.11 0.00
C TRP A 96 14.70 -31.86 1.48
N VAL A 97 15.29 -30.81 2.04
CA VAL A 97 15.03 -30.31 3.40
C VAL A 97 14.84 -28.79 3.37
N ALA A 98 14.02 -28.26 4.28
CA ALA A 98 13.83 -26.81 4.43
C ALA A 98 14.59 -26.33 5.68
N ALA A 99 15.31 -25.21 5.56
CA ALA A 99 16.14 -24.63 6.62
C ALA A 99 16.52 -23.18 6.32
N HIS A 100 16.89 -22.39 7.34
CA HIS A 100 17.30 -21.00 7.15
C HIS A 100 18.78 -20.85 6.75
N SER A 101 19.61 -21.86 7.06
CA SER A 101 21.02 -21.90 6.67
C SER A 101 21.46 -23.28 6.19
N GLU A 102 22.63 -23.35 5.56
CA GLU A 102 23.22 -24.61 5.11
C GLU A 102 23.55 -25.55 6.29
N GLU A 103 24.02 -24.99 7.41
CA GLU A 103 24.34 -25.76 8.61
C GLU A 103 23.08 -26.34 9.27
N GLU A 104 21.98 -25.59 9.27
CA GLU A 104 20.68 -26.08 9.73
C GLU A 104 20.15 -27.16 8.76
N ALA A 105 20.28 -26.94 7.44
CA ALA A 105 19.88 -27.92 6.42
C ALA A 105 20.59 -29.27 6.62
N LYS A 106 21.92 -29.26 6.85
CA LYS A 106 22.69 -30.48 7.13
C LYS A 106 22.19 -31.19 8.39
N ALA A 107 21.86 -30.45 9.45
CA ALA A 107 21.34 -31.04 10.68
C ALA A 107 19.97 -31.69 10.47
N VAL A 108 19.04 -30.97 9.82
CA VAL A 108 17.70 -31.48 9.48
C VAL A 108 17.79 -32.70 8.56
N ALA A 109 18.72 -32.70 7.60
CA ALA A 109 18.95 -33.84 6.73
C ALA A 109 19.45 -35.07 7.49
N CYS A 110 20.39 -34.90 8.43
CA CYS A 110 20.85 -35.99 9.30
C CYS A 110 19.72 -36.61 10.10
N GLU A 111 18.90 -35.77 10.74
CA GLU A 111 17.78 -36.25 11.55
C GLU A 111 16.73 -36.95 10.67
N ARG A 112 16.28 -36.29 9.60
CA ARG A 112 15.21 -36.79 8.73
C ARG A 112 15.59 -38.09 8.02
N PHE A 113 16.82 -38.18 7.54
CA PHE A 113 17.29 -39.34 6.76
C PHE A 113 18.08 -40.35 7.60
N GLN A 114 18.27 -40.10 8.90
CA GLN A 114 19.03 -40.94 9.83
C GLN A 114 20.49 -41.13 9.38
N LEU A 115 21.14 -40.03 9.01
CA LEU A 115 22.54 -40.06 8.56
C LEU A 115 23.49 -39.92 9.75
N PRO A 116 24.61 -40.67 9.77
CA PRO A 116 25.48 -40.79 10.94
C PRO A 116 26.37 -39.57 11.20
N ASP A 117 26.70 -38.79 10.16
CA ASP A 117 27.61 -37.64 10.27
C ASP A 117 27.09 -36.45 9.47
N LYS A 118 26.97 -35.30 10.14
CA LYS A 118 26.57 -34.01 9.57
C LYS A 118 27.62 -33.45 8.62
N ASN A 119 28.90 -33.70 8.88
CA ASN A 119 29.99 -33.16 8.06
C ASN A 119 30.12 -33.88 6.72
N ALA A 120 29.62 -35.12 6.63
CA ALA A 120 29.54 -35.87 5.39
C ALA A 120 28.34 -35.48 4.51
N VAL A 121 27.44 -34.61 4.99
CA VAL A 121 26.27 -34.17 4.23
C VAL A 121 26.62 -32.95 3.38
N VAL A 122 26.45 -33.10 2.07
CA VAL A 122 26.56 -32.00 1.10
C VAL A 122 25.16 -31.62 0.66
N VAL A 123 24.81 -30.35 0.84
CA VAL A 123 23.52 -29.80 0.44
C VAL A 123 23.68 -28.64 -0.55
N GLN A 124 22.70 -28.45 -1.41
CA GLN A 124 22.65 -27.34 -2.36
C GLN A 124 21.30 -26.64 -2.26
N GLN A 125 21.29 -25.33 -2.00
CA GLN A 125 20.05 -24.55 -1.96
C GLN A 125 19.43 -24.43 -3.36
N ASP A 126 18.10 -24.51 -3.44
CA ASP A 126 17.33 -24.30 -4.67
C ASP A 126 17.57 -22.89 -5.25
N GLU A 127 17.72 -22.81 -6.57
CA GLU A 127 17.91 -21.55 -7.30
C GLU A 127 16.60 -20.77 -7.46
N ASP A 128 15.46 -21.45 -7.32
CA ASP A 128 14.15 -20.82 -7.39
C ASP A 128 13.96 -19.76 -6.30
N VAL A 129 13.17 -18.73 -6.65
CA VAL A 129 12.76 -17.67 -5.72
C VAL A 129 11.27 -17.79 -5.39
N LEU A 130 10.90 -17.28 -4.22
CA LEU A 130 9.50 -17.20 -3.78
C LEU A 130 8.72 -16.18 -4.63
N ASP A 131 7.46 -16.51 -4.91
CA ASP A 131 6.50 -15.62 -5.52
C ASP A 131 6.37 -14.32 -4.72
N THR A 132 6.32 -13.18 -5.40
CA THR A 132 6.19 -11.86 -4.75
C THR A 132 4.93 -11.75 -3.90
N TRP A 133 3.87 -12.48 -4.26
CA TRP A 133 2.64 -12.55 -3.46
C TRP A 133 2.85 -13.26 -2.12
N PHE A 134 3.82 -14.18 -2.02
CA PHE A 134 4.18 -14.87 -0.78
C PHE A 134 4.73 -13.86 0.24
N SER A 135 5.72 -13.08 -0.15
CA SER A 135 6.27 -12.02 0.72
C SER A 135 5.24 -10.92 1.00
N SER A 136 4.41 -10.53 0.01
CA SER A 136 3.37 -9.52 0.23
C SER A 136 2.32 -9.96 1.24
N GLY A 137 1.99 -11.25 1.27
CA GLY A 137 1.06 -11.82 2.24
C GLY A 137 1.58 -11.75 3.68
N LEU A 138 2.90 -11.67 3.88
CA LEU A 138 3.54 -11.55 5.19
C LEU A 138 3.64 -10.10 5.68
N PHE A 139 3.19 -9.12 4.89
CA PHE A 139 3.30 -7.69 5.21
C PHE A 139 2.74 -7.32 6.60
N PRO A 140 1.56 -7.82 7.04
CA PRO A 140 1.02 -7.47 8.36
C PRO A 140 1.91 -7.91 9.54
N PHE A 141 2.84 -8.85 9.33
CA PHE A 141 3.76 -9.34 10.35
C PHE A 141 5.14 -8.71 10.18
N SER A 142 5.67 -8.67 8.96
CA SER A 142 7.06 -8.30 8.69
C SER A 142 7.37 -6.85 9.04
N VAL A 143 6.37 -5.96 8.94
CA VAL A 143 6.54 -4.53 9.29
C VAL A 143 6.79 -4.29 10.77
N PHE A 144 6.41 -5.24 11.63
CA PHE A 144 6.61 -5.17 13.07
C PHE A 144 7.78 -6.03 13.55
N GLY A 145 8.65 -6.49 12.64
CA GLY A 145 9.85 -7.25 13.01
C GLY A 145 9.61 -8.74 13.27
N TRP A 146 8.45 -9.28 12.89
CA TRP A 146 8.22 -10.74 12.82
C TRP A 146 9.35 -11.39 11.99
N PRO A 147 9.93 -12.53 12.42
CA PRO A 147 9.42 -13.49 13.42
C PRO A 147 9.73 -13.18 14.88
N LYS A 148 10.37 -12.04 15.20
CA LYS A 148 10.62 -11.66 16.60
C LYS A 148 9.33 -11.16 17.25
N GLU A 149 9.10 -11.52 18.50
CA GLU A 149 7.96 -11.03 19.31
C GLU A 149 8.26 -9.63 19.87
N THR A 150 8.27 -8.64 18.99
CA THR A 150 8.46 -7.23 19.38
C THR A 150 7.23 -6.69 20.12
N GLU A 151 7.42 -5.61 20.87
CA GLU A 151 6.31 -4.95 21.57
C GLU A 151 5.34 -4.29 20.58
N GLU A 152 5.86 -3.80 19.45
CA GLU A 152 5.05 -3.27 18.35
C GLU A 152 4.17 -4.36 17.72
N PHE A 153 4.69 -5.58 17.53
CA PHE A 153 3.90 -6.69 17.00
C PHE A 153 2.72 -7.02 17.93
N LYS A 154 2.95 -7.06 19.25
CA LYS A 154 1.89 -7.30 20.24
C LYS A 154 0.87 -6.15 20.29
N ALA A 155 1.31 -4.92 20.09
CA ALA A 155 0.46 -3.74 20.17
C ALA A 155 -0.42 -3.53 18.93
N PHE A 156 0.09 -3.82 17.73
CA PHE A 156 -0.54 -3.43 16.46
C PHE A 156 -1.05 -4.60 15.60
N PHE A 157 -0.70 -5.84 15.92
CA PHE A 157 -1.27 -7.03 15.29
C PHE A 157 -2.36 -7.64 16.20
N PRO A 158 -3.54 -8.00 15.67
CA PRO A 158 -3.99 -7.89 14.27
C PRO A 158 -4.34 -6.46 13.84
N THR A 159 -4.05 -6.12 12.59
CA THR A 159 -4.35 -4.79 12.01
C THR A 159 -5.86 -4.58 11.87
N THR A 160 -6.35 -3.37 12.18
CA THR A 160 -7.81 -3.07 12.22
C THR A 160 -8.46 -2.84 10.85
N LEU A 161 -7.71 -2.39 9.83
CA LEU A 161 -8.26 -2.08 8.51
C LEU A 161 -7.24 -2.38 7.40
N LEU A 162 -7.69 -3.11 6.37
CA LEU A 162 -6.93 -3.32 5.14
C LEU A 162 -7.75 -2.80 3.96
N GLU A 163 -7.22 -1.80 3.26
CA GLU A 163 -7.85 -1.25 2.06
C GLU A 163 -7.33 -1.94 0.80
N THR A 164 -8.23 -2.30 -0.11
CA THR A 164 -7.91 -2.85 -1.44
C THR A 164 -8.56 -1.99 -2.53
N GLY A 165 -7.81 -1.68 -3.60
CA GLY A 165 -8.26 -0.78 -4.66
C GLY A 165 -8.13 -1.39 -6.06
N GLN A 166 -9.03 -0.99 -6.98
CA GLN A 166 -8.95 -1.39 -8.39
C GLN A 166 -8.04 -0.47 -9.22
N LYS A 167 -7.56 -0.97 -10.37
CA LYS A 167 -6.28 -0.58 -10.97
C LYS A 167 -6.37 0.56 -12.01
N MET A 168 -5.75 1.70 -11.72
CA MET A 168 -5.01 2.50 -12.71
C MET A 168 -3.69 1.78 -13.04
N SER A 169 -3.36 1.60 -14.32
CA SER A 169 -2.26 0.70 -14.72
C SER A 169 -1.24 1.40 -15.60
N LYS A 170 0.03 1.38 -15.16
CA LYS A 170 1.16 1.85 -15.98
C LYS A 170 1.18 1.19 -17.37
N SER A 171 0.81 -0.08 -17.47
CA SER A 171 0.77 -0.83 -18.75
C SER A 171 -0.30 -0.37 -19.73
N LYS A 172 -1.34 0.34 -19.25
CA LYS A 172 -2.41 0.88 -20.10
C LYS A 172 -2.18 2.36 -20.44
N GLY A 173 -1.10 2.96 -19.95
CA GLY A 173 -0.77 4.36 -20.17
C GLY A 173 -1.85 5.34 -19.70
N ASN A 174 -2.69 4.92 -18.75
CA ASN A 174 -3.83 5.69 -18.23
C ASN A 174 -3.60 6.19 -16.80
N VAL A 175 -2.33 6.40 -16.43
CA VAL A 175 -1.93 6.85 -15.09
C VAL A 175 -1.76 8.36 -15.13
N ILE A 176 -2.49 9.06 -14.26
CA ILE A 176 -2.26 10.48 -13.98
C ILE A 176 -1.33 10.55 -12.76
N ASP A 177 -0.23 11.26 -12.88
CA ASP A 177 0.68 11.47 -11.74
C ASP A 177 0.01 12.45 -10.75
N PRO A 178 -0.16 12.08 -9.47
CA PRO A 178 -0.76 12.99 -8.49
C PRO A 178 0.03 14.31 -8.37
N LEU A 179 1.34 14.31 -8.60
CA LEU A 179 2.14 15.54 -8.56
C LEU A 179 1.80 16.49 -9.71
N GLU A 180 1.37 15.98 -10.85
CA GLU A 180 0.91 16.79 -11.99
C GLU A 180 -0.42 17.46 -11.69
N VAL A 181 -1.29 16.82 -10.90
CA VAL A 181 -2.54 17.45 -10.44
C VAL A 181 -2.24 18.51 -9.38
N ILE A 182 -1.28 18.25 -8.49
CA ILE A 182 -0.91 19.19 -7.44
C ILE A 182 -0.26 20.45 -8.03
N ASN A 183 0.77 20.29 -8.87
CA ASN A 183 1.59 21.38 -9.37
C ASN A 183 1.13 21.94 -10.72
N GLY A 184 0.27 21.21 -11.45
CA GLY A 184 -0.10 21.50 -12.82
C GLY A 184 0.94 20.99 -13.83
N ILE A 185 0.49 20.77 -15.06
CA ILE A 185 1.36 20.38 -16.18
C ILE A 185 0.71 20.80 -17.51
N SER A 186 1.51 21.22 -18.49
CA SER A 186 1.02 21.52 -19.84
C SER A 186 0.73 20.24 -20.63
N LEU A 187 -0.09 20.36 -21.68
CA LEU A 187 -0.35 19.24 -22.60
C LEU A 187 0.95 18.70 -23.22
N ASP A 188 1.87 19.57 -23.63
CA ASP A 188 3.15 19.14 -24.20
C ASP A 188 4.00 18.39 -23.17
N GLY A 189 3.95 18.80 -21.89
CA GLY A 189 4.62 18.09 -20.80
C GLY A 189 4.06 16.68 -20.57
N LEU A 190 2.73 16.53 -20.62
CA LEU A 190 2.05 15.23 -20.53
C LEU A 190 2.47 14.31 -21.67
N ILE A 191 2.51 14.84 -22.89
CA ILE A 191 2.89 14.08 -24.09
C ILE A 191 4.36 13.68 -24.03
N ALA A 192 5.26 14.60 -23.64
CA ALA A 192 6.69 14.30 -23.49
C ALA A 192 6.93 13.14 -22.51
N LYS A 193 6.22 13.13 -21.36
CA LYS A 193 6.30 12.02 -20.40
C LYS A 193 5.71 10.72 -20.93
N LEU A 194 4.62 10.78 -21.70
CA LEU A 194 4.05 9.60 -22.34
C LEU A 194 5.07 8.92 -23.27
N HIS A 195 5.80 9.73 -24.06
CA HIS A 195 6.85 9.24 -24.97
C HIS A 195 8.12 8.78 -24.22
N ALA A 196 8.42 9.33 -23.05
CA ALA A 196 9.50 8.85 -22.18
C ALA A 196 9.17 7.54 -21.46
N GLY A 197 7.90 7.14 -21.42
CA GLY A 197 7.43 5.93 -20.76
C GLY A 197 7.77 4.65 -21.53
N ASN A 198 7.84 3.53 -20.82
CA ASN A 198 8.06 2.20 -21.41
C ASN A 198 6.73 1.57 -21.88
N LEU A 199 6.07 2.21 -22.84
CA LEU A 199 4.79 1.78 -23.42
C LEU A 199 4.97 1.30 -24.86
N GLN A 200 4.11 0.39 -25.30
CA GLN A 200 4.12 -0.05 -26.69
C GLN A 200 3.72 1.11 -27.61
N PRO A 201 4.32 1.25 -28.81
CA PRO A 201 4.05 2.38 -29.73
C PRO A 201 2.56 2.57 -30.07
N LYS A 202 1.81 1.47 -30.15
CA LYS A 202 0.36 1.49 -30.40
C LYS A 202 -0.42 2.14 -29.25
N GLU A 203 -0.07 1.83 -28.01
CA GLU A 203 -0.71 2.42 -26.83
C GLU A 203 -0.29 3.88 -26.65
N ILE A 204 0.95 4.25 -27.00
CA ILE A 204 1.39 5.65 -27.00
C ILE A 204 0.50 6.50 -27.92
N LYS A 205 0.29 6.10 -29.19
CA LYS A 205 -0.57 6.84 -30.12
C LYS A 205 -2.01 6.97 -29.63
N ARG A 206 -2.54 5.91 -29.02
CA ARG A 206 -3.88 5.88 -28.45
C ARG A 206 -3.99 6.85 -27.27
N SER A 207 -3.09 6.74 -26.29
CA SER A 207 -3.05 7.60 -25.12
C SER A 207 -2.83 9.06 -25.48
N GLU A 208 -1.98 9.36 -26.47
CA GLU A 208 -1.77 10.73 -26.94
C GLU A 208 -3.07 11.35 -27.49
N THR A 209 -3.83 10.58 -28.28
CA THR A 209 -5.13 11.03 -28.82
C THR A 209 -6.13 11.35 -27.69
N VAL A 210 -6.14 10.53 -26.64
CA VAL A 210 -6.99 10.73 -25.46
C VAL A 210 -6.55 11.96 -24.67
N LEU A 211 -5.26 12.09 -24.37
CA LEU A 211 -4.71 13.24 -23.62
C LEU A 211 -4.98 14.56 -24.34
N ARG A 212 -4.79 14.62 -25.67
CA ARG A 212 -5.10 15.82 -26.47
C ARG A 212 -6.59 16.16 -26.47
N LYS A 213 -7.47 15.16 -26.33
CA LYS A 213 -8.92 15.37 -26.26
C LYS A 213 -9.37 15.85 -24.88
N GLU A 214 -8.85 15.24 -23.82
CA GLU A 214 -9.30 15.46 -22.44
C GLU A 214 -8.59 16.65 -21.76
N PHE A 215 -7.31 16.89 -22.07
CA PHE A 215 -6.47 17.90 -21.43
C PHE A 215 -5.92 18.90 -22.44
N LYS A 216 -6.80 19.53 -23.23
CA LYS A 216 -6.43 20.50 -24.28
C LYS A 216 -5.51 21.62 -23.77
N ASP A 217 -5.82 22.15 -22.59
CA ASP A 217 -5.07 23.23 -21.94
C ASP A 217 -4.07 22.70 -20.89
N GLY A 218 -3.86 21.39 -20.83
CA GLY A 218 -3.14 20.72 -19.76
C GLY A 218 -3.97 20.54 -18.48
N ILE A 219 -3.27 20.23 -17.39
CA ILE A 219 -3.86 20.08 -16.06
C ILE A 219 -3.52 21.34 -15.24
N PRO A 220 -4.52 22.12 -14.78
CA PRO A 220 -4.26 23.26 -13.93
C PRO A 220 -3.76 22.82 -12.55
N ALA A 221 -2.89 23.61 -11.94
CA ALA A 221 -2.40 23.38 -10.58
C ALA A 221 -3.57 23.41 -9.57
N CYS A 222 -3.84 22.28 -8.93
CA CYS A 222 -4.95 22.13 -7.99
C CYS A 222 -4.53 22.26 -6.52
N GLY A 223 -3.28 21.93 -6.18
CA GLY A 223 -2.81 21.80 -4.80
C GLY A 223 -3.17 20.45 -4.16
N CYS A 224 -2.49 20.13 -3.06
CA CYS A 224 -2.65 18.84 -2.36
C CYS A 224 -4.04 18.69 -1.74
N ASP A 225 -4.56 19.73 -1.09
CA ASP A 225 -5.85 19.67 -0.38
C ASP A 225 -7.02 19.46 -1.33
N ALA A 226 -7.00 20.13 -2.49
CA ALA A 226 -8.03 19.93 -3.51
C ALA A 226 -8.05 18.49 -4.04
N LEU A 227 -6.87 17.91 -4.29
CA LEU A 227 -6.74 16.51 -4.72
C LEU A 227 -7.26 15.56 -3.64
N ARG A 228 -6.85 15.73 -2.38
CA ARG A 228 -7.30 14.89 -1.26
C ARG A 228 -8.81 14.97 -1.05
N LEU A 229 -9.38 16.18 -0.99
CA LEU A 229 -10.82 16.39 -0.84
C LEU A 229 -11.60 15.81 -2.03
N GLY A 230 -11.07 15.97 -3.25
CA GLY A 230 -11.63 15.35 -4.44
C GLY A 230 -11.72 13.83 -4.33
N LEU A 231 -10.62 13.18 -3.96
CA LEU A 231 -10.56 11.72 -3.80
C LEU A 231 -11.48 11.22 -2.69
N ILE A 232 -11.50 11.90 -1.53
CA ILE A 232 -12.43 11.57 -0.43
C ILE A 232 -13.89 11.67 -0.88
N ALA A 233 -14.23 12.69 -1.66
CA ALA A 233 -15.58 12.83 -2.19
C ALA A 233 -15.95 11.71 -3.18
N TYR A 234 -14.98 11.18 -3.92
CA TYR A 234 -15.18 10.02 -4.80
C TYR A 234 -15.37 8.71 -4.04
N MET A 235 -14.86 8.58 -2.81
CA MET A 235 -15.12 7.40 -1.97
C MET A 235 -16.62 7.21 -1.67
N ARG A 236 -17.42 8.27 -1.76
CA ARG A 236 -18.90 8.18 -1.65
C ARG A 236 -19.56 7.60 -2.90
N GLN A 237 -18.90 7.59 -4.05
CA GLN A 237 -19.51 7.37 -5.37
C GLN A 237 -19.50 5.90 -5.85
N GLY A 238 -19.22 4.95 -4.96
CA GLY A 238 -19.37 3.51 -5.23
C GLY A 238 -18.13 2.84 -5.81
N ARG A 239 -18.31 1.63 -6.37
CA ARG A 239 -17.27 0.61 -6.63
C ARG A 239 -16.17 1.05 -7.61
N ASN A 240 -16.46 1.98 -8.51
CA ASN A 240 -15.52 2.46 -9.53
C ASN A 240 -15.38 3.98 -9.44
N ILE A 241 -14.14 4.46 -9.34
CA ILE A 241 -13.82 5.88 -9.37
C ILE A 241 -13.39 6.26 -10.79
N ASN A 242 -14.26 6.98 -11.49
CA ASN A 242 -13.88 7.68 -12.72
C ASN A 242 -13.39 9.07 -12.31
N LEU A 243 -12.06 9.21 -12.20
CA LEU A 243 -11.44 10.48 -11.80
C LEU A 243 -11.68 11.54 -12.87
N ASP A 244 -12.38 12.61 -12.51
CA ASP A 244 -12.55 13.82 -13.33
C ASP A 244 -11.80 14.97 -12.68
N LEU A 245 -10.79 15.49 -13.38
CA LEU A 245 -9.96 16.58 -12.86
C LEU A 245 -10.74 17.89 -12.72
N ASN A 246 -11.83 18.10 -13.47
CA ASN A 246 -12.67 19.28 -13.30
C ASN A 246 -13.30 19.31 -11.90
N ARG A 247 -13.62 18.15 -11.35
CA ARG A 247 -14.12 18.05 -9.98
C ARG A 247 -13.04 18.41 -8.97
N VAL A 248 -11.80 17.99 -9.18
CA VAL A 248 -10.66 18.38 -8.34
C VAL A 248 -10.43 19.90 -8.40
N VAL A 249 -10.54 20.51 -9.59
CA VAL A 249 -10.52 21.97 -9.76
C VAL A 249 -11.66 22.65 -9.00
N GLY A 250 -12.86 22.05 -8.99
CA GLY A 250 -13.97 22.51 -8.16
C GLY A 250 -13.63 22.50 -6.65
N TYR A 251 -12.95 21.47 -6.16
CA TYR A 251 -12.48 21.44 -4.77
C TYR A 251 -11.37 22.45 -4.48
N ARG A 252 -10.55 22.84 -5.45
CA ARG A 252 -9.64 24.00 -5.32
C ARG A 252 -10.45 25.28 -5.09
N GLN A 253 -11.52 25.50 -5.85
CA GLN A 253 -12.38 26.68 -5.66
C GLN A 253 -13.06 26.66 -4.29
N PHE A 254 -13.48 25.49 -3.82
CA PHE A 254 -14.02 25.31 -2.47
C PHE A 254 -12.99 25.63 -1.37
N ALA A 255 -11.77 25.12 -1.49
CA ALA A 255 -10.67 25.45 -0.57
C ALA A 255 -10.36 26.96 -0.58
N ASN A 256 -10.36 27.61 -1.76
CA ASN A 256 -10.24 29.06 -1.89
C ASN A 256 -11.40 29.80 -1.21
N LYS A 257 -12.61 29.24 -1.21
CA LYS A 257 -13.74 29.84 -0.51
C LYS A 257 -13.54 29.78 1.01
N ILE A 258 -13.10 28.64 1.54
CA ILE A 258 -12.75 28.50 2.97
C ILE A 258 -11.65 29.50 3.33
N TRP A 259 -10.58 29.58 2.54
CA TRP A 259 -9.50 30.55 2.74
C TRP A 259 -10.00 31.99 2.79
N ASN A 260 -10.85 32.39 1.83
CA ASN A 260 -11.40 33.75 1.81
C ASN A 260 -12.31 34.02 3.02
N CYS A 261 -13.13 33.05 3.45
CA CYS A 261 -13.94 33.17 4.65
C CYS A 261 -13.07 33.33 5.91
N THR A 262 -12.04 32.50 6.06
CA THR A 262 -11.09 32.57 7.17
C THR A 262 -10.34 33.90 7.16
N ARG A 263 -9.81 34.32 6.01
CA ARG A 263 -9.13 35.62 5.86
C ARG A 263 -10.06 36.78 6.20
N PHE A 264 -11.31 36.74 5.74
CA PHE A 264 -12.30 37.77 6.09
C PHE A 264 -12.60 37.80 7.58
N ALA A 265 -12.78 36.64 8.22
CA ALA A 265 -12.97 36.57 9.67
C ALA A 265 -11.76 37.13 10.43
N LEU A 266 -10.54 36.70 10.07
CA LEU A 266 -9.30 37.20 10.69
C LEU A 266 -9.10 38.73 10.50
N ASP A 267 -9.43 39.27 9.33
CA ASP A 267 -9.23 40.70 9.00
C ASP A 267 -10.36 41.61 9.51
N LYS A 268 -11.62 41.18 9.39
CA LYS A 268 -12.80 42.03 9.63
C LYS A 268 -13.50 41.74 10.95
N TRP A 269 -13.38 40.55 11.50
CA TRP A 269 -13.83 40.34 12.86
C TRP A 269 -12.70 40.87 13.74
N ALA A 270 -12.78 42.13 14.14
CA ALA A 270 -12.05 42.56 15.31
C ALA A 270 -12.94 42.14 16.51
N LEU A 271 -12.41 41.33 17.43
CA LEU A 271 -13.12 41.09 18.69
C LEU A 271 -13.04 42.39 19.48
N ASP A 272 -14.21 42.96 19.80
CA ASP A 272 -14.31 44.05 20.76
C ASP A 272 -14.20 43.44 22.16
N VAL A 273 -12.98 43.43 22.70
CA VAL A 273 -12.69 42.99 24.06
C VAL A 273 -12.40 44.25 24.86
N ASP A 274 -13.26 44.55 25.83
CA ASP A 274 -13.15 45.71 26.73
C ASP A 274 -13.03 47.08 26.01
N GLY A 275 -13.75 47.26 24.89
CA GLY A 275 -13.80 48.54 24.16
C GLY A 275 -12.58 48.80 23.26
N LYS A 276 -11.75 47.78 23.01
CA LYS A 276 -10.63 47.83 22.06
C LYS A 276 -10.89 46.89 20.89
N LYS A 277 -10.87 47.43 19.67
CA LYS A 277 -10.82 46.62 18.44
C LYS A 277 -9.51 45.86 18.39
N THR A 278 -9.54 44.58 18.75
CA THR A 278 -8.41 43.68 18.60
C THR A 278 -8.64 42.81 17.36
N PRO A 279 -7.66 42.63 16.45
CA PRO A 279 -7.83 41.68 15.34
C PRO A 279 -8.24 40.30 15.89
N PHE A 280 -9.14 39.59 15.21
CA PHE A 280 -9.53 38.23 15.63
C PHE A 280 -8.32 37.33 15.57
N ILE A 281 -7.74 37.09 16.74
CA ILE A 281 -6.81 36.00 17.00
C ILE A 281 -7.71 34.82 17.35
N PRO A 282 -7.74 33.74 16.55
CA PRO A 282 -8.53 32.57 16.89
C PRO A 282 -8.12 32.08 18.28
N ASN A 283 -9.06 32.01 19.21
CA ASN A 283 -8.79 31.38 20.51
C ASN A 283 -8.34 29.93 20.24
N GLY A 284 -7.07 29.64 20.55
CA GLY A 284 -6.38 28.39 20.18
C GLY A 284 -5.11 28.56 19.33
N ILE A 285 -4.88 29.75 18.73
CA ILE A 285 -3.61 30.11 18.05
C ILE A 285 -2.88 31.21 18.86
N GLN A 286 -2.89 31.10 20.19
CA GLN A 286 -1.90 31.74 21.06
C GLN A 286 -0.72 30.81 21.35
N ILE A 287 -0.60 29.73 20.59
CA ILE A 287 0.48 28.77 20.76
C ILE A 287 1.57 29.19 19.79
N ILE A 288 2.69 29.63 20.38
CA ILE A 288 3.99 29.93 19.78
C ILE A 288 4.20 31.43 19.46
N SER A 289 4.32 32.24 20.50
CA SER A 289 5.56 33.02 20.63
C SER A 289 6.57 32.07 21.26
N ALA A 290 7.57 31.63 20.50
CA ALA A 290 8.74 30.95 21.03
C ALA A 290 9.55 31.94 21.87
N GLY A 291 9.08 32.22 23.08
CA GLY A 291 9.69 33.15 24.02
C GLY A 291 9.15 32.84 25.40
N LYS A 292 10.06 32.53 26.32
CA LYS A 292 9.75 32.27 27.73
C LYS A 292 8.87 33.40 28.29
N GLU A 293 7.84 32.97 29.01
CA GLU A 293 6.91 33.76 29.83
C GLU A 293 5.92 34.64 29.07
N GLN A 294 4.63 34.33 29.23
CA GLN A 294 3.68 35.34 29.72
C GLN A 294 2.45 34.67 30.35
N LYS A 295 2.29 34.90 31.66
CA LYS A 295 1.03 34.76 32.38
C LYS A 295 0.11 35.91 31.95
N TYR A 296 -1.15 35.62 31.64
CA TYR A 296 -2.25 36.54 31.97
C TYR A 296 -3.53 35.74 32.26
N ASN A 297 -3.99 35.86 33.50
CA ASN A 297 -5.35 35.51 33.93
C ASN A 297 -6.17 36.80 33.99
N ASN A 298 -7.37 36.79 33.40
CA ASN A 298 -8.63 37.14 34.05
C ASN A 298 -9.74 37.35 33.02
N SER A 299 -10.40 36.25 32.63
CA SER A 299 -11.84 36.14 32.33
C SER A 299 -12.10 34.91 31.46
N ASN A 300 -12.62 33.83 32.07
CA ASN A 300 -13.32 32.67 31.47
C ASN A 300 -12.92 32.15 30.07
N ASN A 301 -11.64 32.22 29.66
CA ASN A 301 -11.16 31.51 28.49
C ASN A 301 -10.59 30.16 28.91
N TYR A 302 -11.14 29.07 28.35
CA TYR A 302 -10.56 27.74 28.45
C TYR A 302 -9.16 27.78 27.83
N VAL A 303 -8.13 27.78 28.66
CA VAL A 303 -6.74 27.56 28.23
C VAL A 303 -6.61 26.06 27.99
N ILE A 304 -6.63 25.64 26.72
CA ILE A 304 -6.32 24.27 26.36
C ILE A 304 -4.79 24.18 26.28
N ASP A 305 -4.18 23.33 27.11
CA ASP A 305 -2.74 23.08 27.02
C ASP A 305 -2.43 22.35 25.71
N PHE A 306 -1.34 22.73 25.03
CA PHE A 306 -0.94 22.11 23.77
C PHE A 306 -0.71 20.61 23.94
N THR A 307 -0.22 20.20 25.11
CA THR A 307 0.03 18.79 25.45
C THR A 307 -1.25 17.97 25.60
N ASP A 308 -2.39 18.62 25.86
CA ASP A 308 -3.69 17.97 26.06
C ASP A 308 -4.42 17.73 24.73
N LEU A 309 -3.93 18.32 23.63
CA LEU A 309 -4.45 18.11 22.30
C LEU A 309 -4.02 16.74 21.73
N LYS A 310 -4.89 16.16 20.92
CA LYS A 310 -4.49 15.00 20.11
C LYS A 310 -3.41 15.43 19.11
N TRP A 311 -2.55 14.48 18.74
CA TRP A 311 -1.38 14.79 17.91
C TRP A 311 -1.77 15.43 16.57
N GLU A 312 -2.94 15.06 16.00
CA GLU A 312 -3.45 15.61 14.75
C GLU A 312 -3.74 17.11 14.88
N ASP A 313 -4.36 17.50 15.99
CA ASP A 313 -4.71 18.88 16.29
C ASP A 313 -3.44 19.72 16.54
N GLN A 314 -2.45 19.14 17.25
CA GLN A 314 -1.13 19.75 17.45
C GLN A 314 -0.42 20.04 16.12
N TRP A 315 -0.43 19.08 15.20
CA TRP A 315 0.24 19.20 13.90
C TRP A 315 -0.44 20.24 13.01
N ILE A 316 -1.77 20.27 12.96
CA ILE A 316 -2.54 21.25 12.19
C ILE A 316 -2.29 22.68 12.70
N LEU A 317 -2.33 22.87 14.02
CA LEU A 317 -2.11 24.19 14.63
C LEU A 317 -0.68 24.70 14.42
N HIS A 318 0.32 23.83 14.52
CA HIS A 318 1.71 24.18 14.22
C HIS A 318 1.88 24.66 12.77
N ARG A 319 1.26 23.97 11.80
CA ARG A 319 1.33 24.35 10.38
C ARG A 319 0.59 25.65 10.07
N LEU A 320 -0.53 25.92 10.75
CA LEU A 320 -1.27 27.17 10.65
C LEU A 320 -0.48 28.35 11.23
N SER A 321 0.19 28.17 12.37
CA SER A 321 1.07 29.18 12.97
C SER A 321 2.19 29.61 12.01
N LEU A 322 2.92 28.65 11.41
CA LEU A 322 3.96 28.93 10.42
C LEU A 322 3.45 29.64 9.16
N ALA A 323 2.18 29.46 8.79
CA ALA A 323 1.58 30.12 7.63
C ALA A 323 1.18 31.58 7.91
N CYS A 324 0.96 31.93 9.19
CA CYS A 324 0.60 33.28 9.62
C CYS A 324 1.82 34.18 9.88
N GLU A 325 3.04 33.64 9.98
CA GLU A 325 4.29 34.40 10.18
C GLU A 325 4.86 35.04 8.88
N ARG A 326 4.09 35.14 7.80
CA ARG A 326 4.52 35.75 6.53
C ARG A 326 3.72 36.97 6.11
#